data_AF-A0A818BFU9-F1
#
_entry.id   AF-A0A818BFU9-F1
#
_cell.length_a   1.000
_cell.length_b   1.000
_cell.length_c   1.000
_cell.angle_alpha   90.00
_cell.angle_beta   90.00
_cell.angle_gamma   90.00
#
_symmetry.space_group_name_H-M   'P 1'
#
loop_
_entity.id
_entity.type
_entity.pdbx_description
1 polymer ?
#
loop_
_entity_poly.entity_id
_entity_poly.type
_entity_poly.pdbx_seq_one_letter_code
_entity_poly.pdbx_strand_id
1 'polypeptide(L)'
;MYWLTIATSFAILSLLIIADDPCRYQTEKGVIDISSLARTDDKAKYPDKAPATGSGYKYSYNPCKPFTELPSCQGVAACQVSTDGKYSFSIGKQDSAKWNSGGIGGSPTVTYTDGPKTLVVTLVCSKDGTDELEALGESSTNNYRMRLTNKCACWDGCGGGPQTTTKPQPTSKSGGVSFIGGTVFIVHLLIVNIVYSIGLIT
;
A
#
# COMPACT_ATOMS: atom_id res chain seq x y z
N MET A 1 -50.37 24.22 10.57
CA MET A 1 -49.58 23.96 9.35
C MET A 1 -48.13 24.34 9.63
N TYR A 2 -47.34 23.44 10.24
CA TYR A 2 -45.88 23.50 10.26
C TYR A 2 -45.38 22.06 10.37
N TRP A 3 -44.86 21.53 9.27
CA TRP A 3 -44.19 20.24 9.23
C TRP A 3 -42.73 20.47 9.63
N LEU A 4 -42.32 19.93 10.77
CA LEU A 4 -40.93 19.91 11.21
C LEU A 4 -40.27 18.65 10.64
N THR A 5 -39.53 18.79 9.55
CA THR A 5 -38.78 17.70 8.91
C THR A 5 -37.57 17.36 9.78
N ILE A 6 -37.60 16.25 10.50
CA ILE A 6 -36.43 15.75 11.24
C ILE A 6 -35.55 14.99 10.26
N ALA A 7 -34.39 15.57 9.98
CA ALA A 7 -33.33 14.99 9.18
C ALA A 7 -32.80 13.70 9.85
N THR A 8 -32.99 12.56 9.21
CA THR A 8 -32.31 11.31 9.57
C THR A 8 -30.85 11.39 9.15
N SER A 9 -29.98 11.69 10.12
CA SER A 9 -28.54 11.67 9.96
C SER A 9 -28.06 10.22 9.88
N PHE A 10 -28.02 9.66 8.67
CA PHE A 10 -27.27 8.43 8.40
C PHE A 10 -25.80 8.78 8.44
N ALA A 11 -25.13 8.44 9.55
CA ALA A 11 -23.69 8.36 9.59
C ALA A 11 -23.27 7.28 8.58
N ILE A 12 -22.89 7.70 7.38
CA ILE A 12 -22.20 6.86 6.41
C ILE A 12 -20.91 6.45 7.11
N LEU A 13 -20.86 5.18 7.51
CA LEU A 13 -19.66 4.49 7.95
C LEU A 13 -18.58 4.82 6.93
N SER A 14 -17.64 5.68 7.34
CA SER A 14 -16.47 6.03 6.56
C SER A 14 -15.83 4.71 6.17
N LEU A 15 -15.95 4.34 4.89
CA LEU A 15 -15.00 3.47 4.25
C LEU A 15 -13.69 4.24 4.37
N LEU A 16 -12.93 3.96 5.43
CA LEU A 16 -11.49 4.12 5.39
C LEU A 16 -11.06 3.17 4.27
N ILE A 17 -11.06 3.71 3.05
CA ILE A 17 -10.11 3.29 2.03
C ILE A 17 -8.78 3.48 2.75
N ILE A 18 -8.28 2.39 3.32
CA ILE A 18 -6.93 2.29 3.84
C ILE A 18 -6.09 2.86 2.71
N ALA A 19 -5.40 3.98 2.96
CA ALA A 19 -4.48 4.56 1.98
C ALA A 19 -3.71 3.38 1.39
N ASP A 20 -3.80 3.18 0.07
CA ASP A 20 -3.14 2.07 -0.61
C ASP A 20 -1.72 2.02 -0.09
N ASP A 21 -1.42 0.97 0.69
CA ASP A 21 -0.09 0.80 1.26
C ASP A 21 0.86 0.78 0.05
N PRO A 22 1.84 1.69 -0.05
CA PRO A 22 2.70 1.78 -1.23
C PRO A 22 3.45 0.47 -1.50
N CYS A 23 3.46 -0.43 -0.52
CA CYS A 23 4.09 -1.75 -0.56
C CYS A 23 3.18 -2.92 -0.86
N ARG A 24 1.88 -2.74 -0.68
CA ARG A 24 0.95 -3.85 -0.65
C ARG A 24 -0.20 -3.59 -1.59
N TYR A 25 -0.43 -4.55 -2.47
CA TYR A 25 -1.46 -4.49 -3.48
C TYR A 25 -2.35 -5.73 -3.39
N GLN A 26 -3.63 -5.52 -3.15
CA GLN A 26 -4.61 -6.58 -2.98
C GLN A 26 -5.66 -6.54 -4.08
N THR A 27 -5.89 -7.68 -4.73
CA THR A 27 -6.94 -7.87 -5.72
C THR A 27 -7.62 -9.21 -5.51
N GLU A 28 -8.62 -9.55 -6.33
CA GLU A 28 -9.23 -10.89 -6.34
C GLU A 28 -8.23 -12.01 -6.70
N LYS A 29 -7.11 -11.68 -7.36
CA LYS A 29 -6.05 -12.65 -7.70
C LYS A 29 -5.16 -13.01 -6.51
N GLY A 30 -5.20 -12.24 -5.42
CA GLY A 30 -4.33 -12.40 -4.25
C GLY A 30 -3.67 -11.07 -3.83
N VAL A 31 -2.67 -11.18 -2.96
CA VAL A 31 -1.93 -10.05 -2.41
C VAL A 31 -0.48 -10.08 -2.89
N ILE A 32 0.01 -8.95 -3.37
CA ILE A 32 1.43 -8.68 -3.55
C ILE A 32 1.87 -7.81 -2.39
N ASP A 33 2.91 -8.24 -1.68
CA ASP A 33 3.52 -7.48 -0.59
C ASP A 33 5.03 -7.48 -0.78
N ILE A 34 5.56 -6.31 -1.16
CA ILE A 34 7.00 -6.08 -1.39
C ILE A 34 7.67 -5.33 -0.23
N SER A 35 6.98 -5.14 0.89
CA SER A 35 7.51 -4.42 2.06
C SER A 35 8.81 -5.04 2.61
N SER A 36 8.94 -6.36 2.53
CA SER A 36 10.11 -7.11 2.97
C SER A 36 11.35 -6.90 2.09
N LEU A 37 11.19 -6.37 0.87
CA LEU A 37 12.31 -6.10 -0.05
C LEU A 37 13.02 -4.79 0.28
N ALA A 38 12.34 -3.89 0.99
CA ALA A 38 12.84 -2.57 1.30
C ALA A 38 14.05 -2.64 2.24
N ARG A 39 15.03 -1.76 2.00
CA ARG A 39 16.01 -1.40 3.03
C ARG A 39 15.46 -0.25 3.87
N THR A 40 15.79 -0.26 5.16
CA THR A 40 15.38 0.76 6.14
C THR A 40 16.55 1.62 6.64
N ASP A 41 17.73 1.50 6.03
CA ASP A 41 18.96 2.22 6.42
C ASP A 41 19.22 3.46 5.54
N ASP A 42 18.15 4.07 5.03
CA ASP A 42 18.16 5.23 4.12
C ASP A 42 18.97 5.04 2.82
N LYS A 43 19.25 3.78 2.45
CA LYS A 43 19.98 3.41 1.22
C LYS A 43 19.08 2.65 0.26
N ALA A 44 19.41 2.73 -1.02
CA ALA A 44 18.75 1.93 -2.04
C ALA A 44 19.01 0.42 -1.83
N LYS A 45 17.95 -0.41 -1.92
CA LYS A 45 18.08 -1.87 -1.99
C LYS A 45 18.85 -2.31 -3.24
N TYR A 46 18.59 -1.65 -4.35
CA TYR A 46 19.23 -1.89 -5.63
C TYR A 46 19.95 -0.62 -6.08
N PRO A 47 21.20 -0.39 -5.65
CA PRO A 47 21.96 0.78 -6.06
C PRO A 47 22.56 0.59 -7.47
N ASP A 48 22.77 1.71 -8.17
CA ASP A 48 23.70 1.81 -9.31
C ASP A 48 23.51 0.80 -10.45
N LYS A 49 22.26 0.40 -10.74
CA LYS A 49 21.96 -0.52 -11.83
C LYS A 49 22.20 0.16 -13.19
N ALA A 50 23.13 -0.39 -13.96
CA ALA A 50 23.32 0.00 -15.34
C ALA A 50 22.11 -0.42 -16.18
N PRO A 51 21.65 0.42 -17.12
CA PRO A 51 20.51 0.09 -17.94
C PRO A 51 20.87 -0.90 -19.04
N ALA A 52 19.90 -1.74 -19.42
CA ALA A 52 20.05 -2.69 -20.52
C ALA A 52 20.40 -2.02 -21.87
N THR A 53 20.00 -0.76 -22.06
CA THR A 53 20.24 0.02 -23.28
C THR A 53 21.62 0.69 -23.34
N GLY A 54 22.45 0.59 -22.29
CA GLY A 54 23.82 1.12 -22.30
C GLY A 54 23.96 2.64 -22.20
N SER A 55 23.01 3.34 -21.56
CA SER A 55 23.08 4.80 -21.38
C SER A 55 24.18 5.23 -20.39
N GLY A 56 24.62 6.50 -20.47
CA GLY A 56 25.56 7.14 -19.52
C GLY A 56 24.99 7.42 -18.12
N TYR A 57 23.97 6.67 -17.70
CA TYR A 57 23.31 6.78 -16.41
C TYR A 57 23.18 5.42 -15.74
N LYS A 58 23.11 5.43 -14.41
CA LYS A 58 22.77 4.31 -13.53
C LYS A 58 21.50 4.64 -12.75
N TYR A 59 20.87 3.61 -12.23
CA TYR A 59 19.59 3.75 -11.55
C TYR A 59 19.62 3.05 -10.20
N SER A 60 19.19 3.77 -9.17
CA SER A 60 19.03 3.26 -7.82
C SER A 60 17.54 3.18 -7.47
N TYR A 61 17.11 2.10 -6.84
CA TYR A 61 15.72 1.88 -6.43
C TYR A 61 15.65 1.26 -5.04
N ASN A 62 14.72 1.76 -4.22
CA ASN A 62 14.29 1.11 -2.99
C ASN A 62 12.78 0.96 -3.06
N PRO A 63 12.24 -0.27 -3.07
CA PRO A 63 10.80 -0.41 -2.89
C PRO A 63 10.42 0.10 -1.50
N CYS A 64 9.20 0.62 -1.36
CA CYS A 64 8.51 0.84 -0.08
C CYS A 64 9.04 1.89 0.89
N LYS A 65 10.34 2.13 0.92
CA LYS A 65 10.98 3.04 1.87
C LYS A 65 11.76 4.08 1.09
N PRO A 66 11.52 5.38 1.37
CA PRO A 66 12.30 6.41 0.73
C PRO A 66 13.76 6.26 1.13
N PHE A 67 14.66 6.60 0.21
CA PHE A 67 16.10 6.67 0.48
C PHE A 67 16.65 8.03 0.04
N THR A 68 17.87 8.32 0.46
CA THR A 68 18.58 9.54 0.03
C THR A 68 19.92 9.18 -0.59
N GLU A 69 20.17 9.72 -1.77
CA GLU A 69 21.41 9.54 -2.52
C GLU A 69 21.74 10.83 -3.26
N LEU A 70 22.91 11.42 -2.97
CA LEU A 70 23.30 12.71 -3.56
C LEU A 70 22.29 13.85 -3.25
N PRO A 71 22.62 15.12 -3.57
CA PRO A 71 21.75 16.24 -3.24
C PRO A 71 20.39 16.24 -3.95
N SER A 72 20.29 15.69 -5.17
CA SER A 72 19.05 15.75 -5.96
C SER A 72 18.06 14.63 -5.68
N CYS A 73 18.47 13.55 -5.00
CA CYS A 73 17.57 12.44 -4.68
C CYS A 73 17.41 12.31 -3.17
N GLN A 74 16.59 13.18 -2.60
CA GLN A 74 16.23 13.16 -1.17
C GLN A 74 14.83 12.58 -0.97
N GLY A 75 14.74 11.58 -0.09
CA GLY A 75 13.47 10.91 0.25
C GLY A 75 12.75 10.34 -0.98
N VAL A 76 13.48 9.66 -1.86
CA VAL A 76 12.96 9.17 -3.15
C VAL A 76 12.71 7.66 -3.14
N ALA A 77 11.83 7.18 -4.01
CA ALA A 77 11.71 5.75 -4.30
C ALA A 77 12.79 5.30 -5.30
N ALA A 78 13.21 6.21 -6.20
CA ALA A 78 14.21 5.94 -7.22
C ALA A 78 15.00 7.19 -7.61
N CYS A 79 16.25 6.95 -8.01
CA CYS A 79 17.19 7.97 -8.45
C CYS A 79 17.88 7.53 -9.75
N GLN A 80 18.08 8.47 -10.67
CA GLN A 80 18.96 8.33 -11.82
C GLN A 80 20.24 9.11 -11.54
N VAL A 81 21.41 8.51 -11.77
CA VAL A 81 22.71 9.12 -11.51
C VAL A 81 23.58 8.97 -12.77
N SER A 82 24.27 10.02 -13.19
CA SER A 82 25.22 9.92 -14.32
C SER A 82 26.37 8.97 -13.97
N THR A 83 26.95 8.31 -14.97
CA THR A 83 28.04 7.34 -14.72
C THR A 83 29.28 7.96 -14.08
N ASP A 84 29.48 9.27 -14.25
CA ASP A 84 30.54 10.04 -13.58
C ASP A 84 30.15 10.55 -12.17
N GLY A 85 28.93 10.27 -11.70
CA GLY A 85 28.41 10.63 -10.39
C GLY A 85 28.11 12.12 -10.18
N LYS A 86 28.25 12.95 -11.22
CA LYS A 86 28.12 14.42 -11.10
C LYS A 86 26.68 14.91 -11.14
N TYR A 87 25.82 14.21 -11.88
CA TYR A 87 24.43 14.58 -12.06
C TYR A 87 23.54 13.51 -11.46
N SER A 88 22.52 13.95 -10.72
CA SER A 88 21.48 13.07 -10.18
C SER A 88 20.12 13.70 -10.37
N PHE A 89 19.13 12.84 -10.62
CA PHE A 89 17.75 13.23 -10.85
C PHE A 89 16.84 12.28 -10.08
N SER A 90 15.96 12.82 -9.24
CA SER A 90 14.87 12.01 -8.68
C SER A 90 13.92 11.62 -9.80
N ILE A 91 13.55 10.34 -9.87
CA ILE A 91 12.67 9.81 -10.93
C ILE A 91 11.38 9.21 -10.37
N GLY A 92 11.13 9.38 -9.07
CA GLY A 92 9.90 8.93 -8.41
C GLY A 92 9.94 9.07 -6.89
N LYS A 93 8.81 9.48 -6.29
CA LYS A 93 8.64 9.61 -4.84
C LYS A 93 7.83 8.46 -4.25
N GLN A 94 8.14 8.07 -3.02
CA GLN A 94 7.53 6.87 -2.40
C GLN A 94 6.03 7.02 -2.13
N ASP A 95 5.59 8.23 -1.79
CA ASP A 95 4.19 8.60 -1.53
C ASP A 95 3.33 8.67 -2.81
N SER A 96 3.95 8.68 -3.98
CA SER A 96 3.27 8.71 -5.28
C SER A 96 2.96 7.33 -5.86
N ALA A 97 3.24 6.26 -5.12
CA ALA A 97 3.08 4.89 -5.57
C ALA A 97 1.64 4.61 -6.04
N LYS A 98 1.50 4.09 -7.27
CA LYS A 98 0.22 3.68 -7.85
C LYS A 98 0.33 2.31 -8.47
N TRP A 99 -0.55 1.41 -8.08
CA TRP A 99 -0.55 0.03 -8.52
C TRP A 99 -1.46 -0.21 -9.72
N ASN A 100 -1.06 -1.17 -10.55
CA ASN A 100 -1.85 -1.70 -11.65
C ASN A 100 -1.67 -3.22 -11.73
N SER A 101 -2.75 -3.97 -11.93
CA SER A 101 -2.73 -5.45 -11.98
C SER A 101 -2.17 -6.04 -13.27
N GLY A 102 -1.90 -5.22 -14.29
CA GLY A 102 -1.48 -5.67 -15.63
C GLY A 102 -2.61 -6.26 -16.48
N GLY A 103 -3.85 -6.32 -15.96
CA GLY A 103 -4.97 -6.94 -16.66
C GLY A 103 -4.91 -8.46 -16.71
N ILE A 104 -5.57 -9.08 -17.71
CA ILE A 104 -5.56 -10.54 -17.89
C ILE A 104 -4.23 -10.94 -18.55
N GLY A 105 -3.44 -11.78 -17.88
CA GLY A 105 -2.16 -12.27 -18.39
C GLY A 105 -0.98 -11.30 -18.32
N GLY A 106 -1.20 -10.04 -17.94
CA GLY A 106 -0.13 -9.06 -17.75
C GLY A 106 0.52 -9.12 -16.36
N SER A 107 1.77 -8.66 -16.30
CA SER A 107 2.50 -8.48 -15.05
C SER A 107 1.99 -7.26 -14.28
N PRO A 108 1.85 -7.35 -12.95
CA PRO A 108 1.51 -6.20 -12.13
C PRO A 108 2.64 -5.17 -12.18
N THR A 109 2.27 -3.90 -12.04
CA THR A 109 3.22 -2.78 -12.07
C THR A 109 2.94 -1.81 -10.92
N VAL A 110 3.99 -1.20 -10.40
CA VAL A 110 3.90 -0.03 -9.53
C VAL A 110 4.53 1.17 -10.23
N THR A 111 3.81 2.28 -10.23
CA THR A 111 4.22 3.54 -10.85
C THR A 111 4.56 4.55 -9.77
N TYR A 112 5.67 5.27 -9.96
CA TYR A 112 6.09 6.38 -9.11
C TYR A 112 6.25 7.64 -9.97
N THR A 113 5.97 8.80 -9.41
CA THR A 113 6.07 10.09 -10.10
C THR A 113 6.87 11.10 -9.28
N ASP A 114 7.58 11.99 -9.97
CA ASP A 114 8.20 13.19 -9.39
C ASP A 114 8.15 14.35 -10.41
N GLY A 115 7.20 15.26 -10.25
CA GLY A 115 6.87 16.26 -11.25
C GLY A 115 6.50 15.61 -12.60
N PRO A 116 7.17 15.94 -13.72
CA PRO A 116 6.89 15.33 -15.03
C PRO A 116 7.48 13.91 -15.18
N LYS A 117 8.32 13.46 -14.24
CA LYS A 117 9.01 12.17 -14.32
C LYS A 117 8.13 11.05 -13.82
N THR A 118 8.09 9.96 -14.57
CA THR A 118 7.33 8.75 -14.28
C THR A 118 8.24 7.55 -14.36
N LEU A 119 8.31 6.77 -13.28
CA LEU A 119 8.96 5.47 -13.23
C LEU A 119 7.90 4.38 -13.18
N VAL A 120 7.97 3.43 -14.09
CA VAL A 120 7.17 2.21 -14.06
C VAL A 120 8.06 1.02 -13.70
N VAL A 121 7.74 0.36 -12.58
CA VAL A 121 8.40 -0.88 -12.16
C VAL A 121 7.47 -2.04 -12.46
N THR A 122 7.91 -2.92 -13.37
CA THR A 122 7.19 -4.16 -13.70
C THR A 122 7.63 -5.27 -12.76
N LEU A 123 6.67 -5.94 -12.13
CA LEU A 123 6.91 -7.03 -11.21
C LEU A 123 6.89 -8.36 -11.94
N VAL A 124 7.98 -9.13 -11.81
CA VAL A 124 8.14 -10.45 -12.41
C VAL A 124 8.22 -11.48 -11.29
N CYS A 125 7.21 -12.36 -11.27
CA CYS A 125 7.14 -13.45 -10.30
C CYS A 125 8.26 -14.47 -10.56
N SER A 126 9.07 -14.74 -9.53
CA SER A 126 10.13 -15.77 -9.56
C SER A 126 9.95 -16.78 -8.44
N LYS A 127 9.62 -18.03 -8.79
CA LYS A 127 9.41 -19.11 -7.79
C LYS A 127 10.69 -19.67 -7.20
N ASP A 128 11.82 -19.46 -7.88
CA ASP A 128 13.15 -19.91 -7.47
C ASP A 128 13.82 -19.00 -6.43
N GLY A 129 13.20 -17.86 -6.09
CA GLY A 129 13.75 -16.91 -5.12
C GLY A 129 14.77 -15.94 -5.70
N THR A 130 14.87 -15.82 -7.02
CA THR A 130 15.68 -14.77 -7.68
C THR A 130 15.32 -13.40 -7.11
N ASP A 131 16.33 -12.59 -6.75
CA ASP A 131 16.18 -11.21 -6.27
C ASP A 131 17.00 -10.28 -7.19
N GLU A 132 16.36 -9.82 -8.26
CA GLU A 132 17.04 -9.06 -9.31
C GLU A 132 16.24 -7.82 -9.73
N LEU A 133 16.95 -6.70 -9.86
CA LEU A 133 16.43 -5.49 -10.49
C LEU A 133 17.21 -5.21 -11.76
N GLU A 134 16.48 -5.17 -12.87
CA GLU A 134 16.98 -4.72 -14.16
C GLU A 134 16.46 -3.31 -14.44
N ALA A 135 17.38 -2.37 -14.66
CA ALA A 135 17.05 -1.06 -15.19
C ALA A 135 16.90 -1.18 -16.72
N LEU A 136 15.72 -0.88 -17.26
CA LEU A 136 15.53 -0.80 -18.70
C LEU A 136 15.93 0.59 -19.23
N GLY A 137 15.99 1.57 -18.34
CA GLY A 137 16.38 2.94 -18.62
C GLY A 137 15.19 3.82 -18.99
N GLU A 138 15.51 4.93 -19.65
CA GLU A 138 14.52 5.91 -20.12
C GLU A 138 14.00 5.51 -21.50
N SER A 139 12.69 5.22 -21.58
CA SER A 139 12.02 4.77 -22.81
C SER A 139 11.58 5.93 -23.70
N SER A 140 11.30 7.08 -23.10
CA SER A 140 11.08 8.38 -23.72
C SER A 140 11.33 9.44 -22.66
N THR A 141 11.45 10.71 -23.06
CA THR A 141 11.76 11.80 -22.12
C THR A 141 10.85 11.73 -20.88
N ASN A 142 11.47 11.73 -19.70
CA ASN A 142 10.84 11.62 -18.38
C ASN A 142 10.11 10.30 -18.08
N ASN A 143 10.26 9.26 -18.90
CA ASN A 143 9.57 7.97 -18.73
C ASN A 143 10.56 6.82 -18.55
N TYR A 144 10.72 6.38 -17.31
CA TYR A 144 11.69 5.38 -16.89
C TYR A 144 11.01 4.02 -16.67
N ARG A 145 11.74 2.95 -16.97
CA ARG A 145 11.25 1.59 -16.78
C ARG A 145 12.27 0.73 -16.05
N MET A 146 11.77 -0.09 -15.12
CA MET A 146 12.54 -1.10 -14.41
C MET A 146 11.76 -2.40 -14.34
N ARG A 147 12.47 -3.51 -14.17
CA ARG A 147 11.91 -4.83 -13.99
C ARG A 147 12.46 -5.44 -12.71
N LEU A 148 11.57 -5.73 -11.77
CA LEU A 148 11.90 -6.35 -10.49
C LEU A 148 11.45 -7.80 -10.51
N THR A 149 12.42 -8.71 -10.53
CA THR A 149 12.21 -10.15 -10.44
C THR A 149 12.38 -10.58 -9.00
N ASN A 150 11.28 -11.05 -8.39
CA ASN A 150 11.30 -11.50 -6.99
C ASN A 150 10.20 -12.53 -6.69
N LYS A 151 10.39 -13.34 -5.64
CA LYS A 151 9.32 -14.17 -5.08
C LYS A 151 8.13 -13.33 -4.58
N CYS A 152 8.38 -12.17 -3.98
CA CYS A 152 7.33 -11.27 -3.49
C CYS A 152 6.53 -10.58 -4.59
N ALA A 153 7.02 -10.61 -5.84
CA ALA A 153 6.28 -10.14 -7.01
C ALA A 153 5.19 -11.14 -7.45
N CYS A 154 5.21 -12.38 -6.93
CA CYS A 154 4.13 -13.34 -7.11
C CYS A 154 2.94 -12.98 -6.21
N TRP A 155 1.73 -13.23 -6.70
CA TRP A 155 0.53 -13.27 -5.86
C TRP A 155 0.77 -14.25 -4.70
N ASP A 156 0.59 -13.74 -3.48
CA ASP A 156 0.76 -14.45 -2.21
C ASP A 156 2.18 -14.98 -1.95
N GLY A 157 3.18 -14.55 -2.73
CA GLY A 157 4.53 -15.13 -2.74
C GLY A 157 5.35 -14.92 -1.47
N CYS A 158 5.10 -13.84 -0.73
CA CYS A 158 5.82 -13.49 0.49
C CYS A 158 4.96 -13.53 1.77
N GLY A 159 3.94 -14.40 1.78
CA GLY A 159 3.09 -14.61 2.95
C GLY A 159 1.82 -13.74 2.97
N GLY A 160 1.50 -13.10 1.85
CA GLY A 160 0.25 -12.36 1.63
C GLY A 160 -0.97 -13.24 1.33
N GLY A 161 -0.85 -14.57 1.42
CA GLY A 161 -1.95 -15.51 1.20
C GLY A 161 -3.24 -15.09 1.90
N PRO A 162 -4.41 -15.45 1.36
CA PRO A 162 -5.69 -14.95 1.85
C PRO A 162 -5.72 -15.12 3.36
N GLN A 163 -5.85 -14.01 4.09
CA GLN A 163 -6.43 -14.08 5.42
C GLN A 163 -7.87 -14.53 5.20
N THR A 164 -8.08 -15.85 5.17
CA THR A 164 -9.27 -16.41 5.77
C THR A 164 -9.29 -15.90 7.20
N THR A 165 -10.01 -14.81 7.42
CA THR A 165 -10.62 -14.50 8.70
C THR A 165 -11.70 -15.53 8.98
N THR A 166 -11.28 -16.78 9.15
CA THR A 166 -11.84 -17.65 10.17
C THR A 166 -10.67 -17.92 11.12
N LYS A 167 -10.42 -16.99 12.03
CA LYS A 167 -9.40 -17.13 13.07
C LYS A 167 -9.83 -18.28 14.01
N PRO A 168 -9.06 -19.37 14.20
CA PRO A 168 -9.05 -20.07 15.48
C PRO A 168 -8.28 -19.19 16.45
N GLN A 169 -9.00 -18.66 17.43
CA GLN A 169 -8.46 -17.88 18.53
C GLN A 169 -7.38 -18.68 19.28
N PRO A 170 -6.15 -18.16 19.48
CA PRO A 170 -5.20 -18.78 20.38
C PRO A 170 -5.69 -18.59 21.81
N THR A 171 -5.99 -19.70 22.47
CA THR A 171 -6.15 -19.81 23.92
C THR A 171 -4.85 -19.40 24.60
N SER A 172 -4.76 -18.16 25.03
CA SER A 172 -3.87 -17.77 26.12
C SER A 172 -4.70 -17.65 27.40
N LYS A 173 -4.38 -18.53 28.35
CA LYS A 173 -4.90 -18.49 29.71
C LYS A 173 -4.40 -17.22 30.40
N SER A 174 -5.28 -16.28 30.71
CA SER A 174 -5.12 -15.39 31.85
C SER A 174 -6.46 -14.77 32.26
N GLY A 175 -6.79 -14.93 33.54
CA GLY A 175 -7.55 -13.99 34.38
C GLY A 175 -8.92 -13.53 33.89
N GLY A 176 -9.98 -14.12 34.45
CA GLY A 176 -11.35 -13.69 34.20
C GLY A 176 -11.70 -12.31 34.78
N VAL A 177 -12.68 -11.67 34.14
CA VAL A 177 -13.84 -11.06 34.81
C VAL A 177 -14.98 -10.99 33.79
N SER A 178 -16.10 -11.61 34.14
CA SER A 178 -17.34 -11.64 33.37
C SER A 178 -18.09 -10.33 33.55
N PHE A 179 -18.25 -9.55 32.49
CA PHE A 179 -19.09 -8.35 32.50
C PHE A 179 -20.42 -8.63 31.78
N ILE A 180 -21.44 -8.67 32.62
CA ILE A 180 -22.87 -8.83 32.42
C ILE A 180 -23.38 -7.99 31.25
N GLY A 181 -23.72 -8.64 30.13
CA GLY A 181 -24.49 -8.07 29.00
C GLY A 181 -25.98 -7.87 29.33
N GLY A 182 -26.28 -7.32 30.51
CA GLY A 182 -27.65 -7.17 31.04
C GLY A 182 -28.10 -5.73 31.26
N THR A 183 -27.23 -4.73 31.20
CA THR A 183 -27.59 -3.33 31.54
C THR A 183 -28.07 -2.50 30.35
N VAL A 184 -27.69 -2.84 29.11
CA VAL A 184 -28.09 -2.05 27.92
C VAL A 184 -29.57 -2.28 27.55
N PHE A 185 -30.09 -3.49 27.72
CA PHE A 185 -31.51 -3.77 27.46
C PHE A 185 -32.46 -3.17 28.51
N ILE A 186 -32.02 -3.06 29.77
CA ILE A 186 -32.86 -2.50 30.85
C ILE A 186 -33.04 -0.99 30.66
N VAL A 187 -32.00 -0.25 30.27
CA VAL A 187 -32.11 1.19 30.00
C VAL A 187 -33.05 1.47 28.83
N HIS A 188 -33.00 0.65 27.77
CA HIS A 188 -33.87 0.83 26.60
C HIS A 188 -35.36 0.56 26.94
N LEU A 189 -35.66 -0.47 27.74
CA LEU A 189 -37.03 -0.79 28.15
C LEU A 189 -37.62 0.24 29.12
N LEU A 190 -36.82 0.86 29.99
CA LEU A 190 -37.28 1.91 30.91
C LEU A 190 -37.66 3.19 30.17
N ILE A 191 -36.87 3.60 29.16
CA ILE A 191 -37.15 4.82 28.39
C ILE A 191 -38.46 4.66 27.59
N VAL A 192 -38.69 3.51 26.96
CA VAL A 192 -39.91 3.25 26.18
C VAL A 192 -41.17 3.27 27.07
N ASN A 193 -41.12 2.68 28.27
CA ASN A 193 -42.27 2.68 29.19
C ASN A 193 -42.59 4.08 29.76
N ILE A 194 -41.56 4.89 30.05
CA ILE A 194 -41.77 6.27 30.51
C ILE A 194 -42.45 7.10 29.43
N VAL A 195 -41.97 7.03 28.17
CA VAL A 195 -42.58 7.78 27.05
C VAL A 195 -44.03 7.35 26.82
N TYR A 196 -44.34 6.06 26.90
CA TYR A 196 -45.70 5.55 26.75
C TYR A 196 -46.63 6.01 27.89
N SER A 197 -46.12 6.11 29.11
CA SER A 197 -46.90 6.52 30.28
C SER A 197 -47.24 8.01 30.28
N ILE A 198 -46.34 8.86 29.78
CA ILE A 198 -46.56 10.32 29.71
C ILE A 198 -47.48 10.67 28.53
N GLY A 199 -47.39 9.93 27.42
CA GLY A 199 -48.23 10.14 26.23
C GLY A 199 -49.69 9.72 26.37
N LEU A 200 -50.08 9.02 27.45
CA LEU A 200 -51.46 8.62 27.71
C LEU A 200 -52.25 9.61 28.59
N ILE A 201 -51.60 10.66 29.11
CA ILE A 201 -52.20 11.64 30.06
C ILE A 201 -52.42 13.02 29.41
N THR A 202 -52.13 13.19 28.12
CA THR A 202 -52.42 14.42 27.35
C THR A 202 -53.49 14.21 26.30
#